data_AF-A0A947NLV7-F1
#
_entry.id   AF-A0A947NLV7-F1
#
_cell.length_a   1.000
_cell.length_b   1.000
_cell.length_c   1.000
_cell.angle_alpha   90.00
_cell.angle_beta   90.00
_cell.angle_gamma   90.00
#
_symmetry.space_group_name_H-M   'P 1'
#
loop_
_entity.id
_entity.type
_entity.pdbx_description
1 polymer ?
#
loop_
_entity_poly.entity_id
_entity_poly.type
_entity_poly.pdbx_seq_one_letter_code
_entity_poly.pdbx_strand_id
1 'polypeptide(L)'
;MNDEIIKYILSQKPQTKAQFDDAKRKICGQLKMKQPSNRELLQAYQNFTKKERLEPDKTILMLIRKAGIRTQSGIAVVTSLTKPFP
;
A
#
# COMPACT_ATOMS: atom_id res chain seq x y z
N MET A 1 -12.45 -7.63 -5.40
CA MET A 1 -13.08 -6.95 -4.25
C MET A 1 -12.23 -5.80 -3.72
N ASN A 2 -10.98 -6.01 -3.28
CA ASN A 2 -10.12 -4.88 -2.83
C ASN A 2 -9.79 -3.87 -3.94
N ASP A 3 -9.84 -4.29 -5.20
CA ASP A 3 -9.61 -3.43 -6.37
C ASP A 3 -10.69 -2.34 -6.49
N GLU A 4 -11.94 -2.58 -6.08
CA GLU A 4 -13.03 -1.59 -6.11
C GLU A 4 -12.82 -0.48 -5.08
N ILE A 5 -12.32 -0.85 -3.90
CA ILE A 5 -11.94 0.09 -2.84
C ILE A 5 -10.84 1.03 -3.35
N ILE A 6 -9.85 0.49 -4.06
CA ILE A 6 -8.77 1.30 -4.64
C ILE A 6 -9.26 2.20 -5.75
N LYS A 7 -10.12 1.71 -6.65
CA LYS A 7 -10.73 2.56 -7.68
C LYS A 7 -11.50 3.74 -7.08
N TYR A 8 -12.26 3.50 -6.00
CA TYR A 8 -12.97 4.56 -5.28
C TYR A 8 -12.01 5.55 -4.60
N ILE A 9 -10.94 5.06 -3.99
CA ILE A 9 -9.93 5.93 -3.36
C ILE A 9 -9.18 6.76 -4.42
N LEU A 10 -8.85 6.16 -5.56
CA LEU A 10 -8.19 6.84 -6.69
C LEU A 10 -9.10 7.91 -7.31
N SER A 11 -10.41 7.68 -7.40
CA SER A 11 -11.35 8.68 -7.91
C SER A 11 -11.50 9.88 -6.98
N GLN A 12 -11.42 9.66 -5.67
CA GLN A 12 -11.49 10.72 -4.65
C GLN A 12 -10.19 11.53 -4.51
N LYS A 13 -9.05 11.02 -5.00
CA LYS A 13 -7.72 11.65 -4.91
C LYS A 13 -7.44 12.34 -3.55
N PRO A 14 -7.53 11.60 -2.42
CA PRO A 14 -7.33 12.20 -1.11
C PRO A 14 -5.90 12.74 -1.00
N GLN A 15 -5.76 13.98 -0.55
CA GLN A 15 -4.45 14.61 -0.32
C GLN A 15 -3.98 14.45 1.12
N THR A 16 -4.90 14.15 2.04
CA THR A 16 -4.64 14.06 3.48
C THR A 16 -5.03 12.69 4.03
N LYS A 17 -4.34 12.24 5.09
CA LYS A 17 -4.67 10.98 5.78
C LYS A 17 -6.11 10.91 6.26
N ALA A 18 -6.64 12.01 6.81
CA ALA A 18 -8.04 12.08 7.23
C ALA A 18 -9.01 11.79 6.07
N GLN A 19 -8.78 12.40 4.91
CA GLN A 19 -9.59 12.16 3.71
C GLN A 19 -9.47 10.72 3.21
N PHE A 20 -8.27 10.15 3.28
CA PHE A 20 -8.03 8.75 2.93
C PHE A 20 -8.78 7.78 3.87
N ASP A 21 -8.72 8.02 5.19
CA ASP A 21 -9.40 7.19 6.18
C ASP A 21 -10.93 7.33 6.10
N ASP A 22 -11.43 8.53 5.80
CA ASP A 22 -12.85 8.76 5.54
C ASP A 22 -13.33 8.06 4.27
N ALA A 23 -12.58 8.17 3.17
CA ALA A 23 -12.90 7.48 1.92
C ALA A 23 -12.92 5.96 2.13
N LYS A 24 -11.94 5.42 2.85
CA LYS A 24 -11.85 4.01 3.26
C LYS A 24 -13.06 3.62 4.12
N ARG A 25 -13.45 4.43 5.10
CA ARG A 25 -14.61 4.14 5.96
C ARG A 25 -15.93 4.14 5.18
N LYS A 26 -16.12 5.12 4.28
CA LYS A 26 -17.33 5.23 3.44
C LYS A 26 -17.50 4.02 2.53
N ILE A 27 -16.46 3.64 1.80
CA ILE A 27 -16.54 2.51 0.85
C ILE A 27 -16.67 1.16 1.58
N CYS A 28 -16.00 0.98 2.72
CA CYS A 28 -16.18 -0.22 3.54
C CYS A 28 -17.60 -0.32 4.13
N GLY A 29 -18.19 0.82 4.53
CA GLY A 29 -19.58 0.89 4.98
C GLY A 29 -20.58 0.57 3.86
N GLN A 30 -20.36 1.08 2.65
CA GLN A 30 -21.17 0.79 1.47
C GLN A 30 -21.10 -0.69 1.08
N LEU A 31 -19.90 -1.27 1.11
CA LEU A 31 -19.68 -2.68 0.80
C LEU A 31 -20.04 -3.63 1.96
N LYS A 32 -20.44 -3.10 3.13
CA LYS A 32 -20.68 -3.86 4.38
C LYS A 32 -19.52 -4.81 4.74
N MET A 33 -18.30 -4.40 4.43
CA MET A 33 -17.09 -5.20 4.60
C MET A 33 -16.26 -4.71 5.79
N LYS A 34 -15.51 -5.62 6.40
CA LYS A 34 -14.52 -5.26 7.41
C LYS A 34 -13.46 -4.37 6.78
N GLN A 35 -13.06 -3.32 7.50
CA GLN A 35 -12.04 -2.40 7.03
C GLN A 35 -10.71 -3.15 6.81
N PRO A 36 -10.19 -3.18 5.56
CA PRO A 36 -8.97 -3.91 5.25
C PRO A 36 -7.77 -3.26 5.95
N SER A 37 -6.77 -4.09 6.25
CA SER A 37 -5.52 -3.61 6.84
C SER A 37 -4.76 -2.73 5.85
N ASN A 38 -3.98 -1.77 6.35
CA ASN A 38 -3.11 -0.94 5.49
C ASN A 38 -2.16 -1.79 4.64
N ARG A 39 -1.74 -2.97 5.13
CA ARG A 39 -0.91 -3.93 4.36
C ARG A 39 -1.68 -4.52 3.18
N GLU A 40 -2.94 -4.91 3.40
CA GLU A 40 -3.80 -5.47 2.35
C GLU A 40 -4.13 -4.42 1.30
N LEU A 41 -4.40 -3.18 1.73
CA LEU A 41 -4.59 -2.04 0.83
C LEU A 41 -3.33 -1.72 0.02
N LEU A 42 -2.14 -1.79 0.64
CA LEU A 42 -0.88 -1.58 -0.06
C LEU A 42 -0.63 -2.65 -1.12
N GLN A 43 -0.85 -3.93 -0.77
CA GLN A 43 -0.72 -5.04 -1.71
C GLN A 43 -1.71 -4.92 -2.85
N ALA A 44 -2.98 -4.63 -2.54
CA ALA A 44 -3.99 -4.42 -3.56
C ALA A 44 -3.64 -3.22 -4.47
N TYR A 45 -3.11 -2.11 -3.92
CA TYR A 45 -2.69 -0.94 -4.71
C TYR A 45 -1.50 -1.26 -5.63
N GLN A 46 -0.52 -2.01 -5.14
CA GLN A 46 0.61 -2.48 -5.95
C GLN A 46 0.16 -3.45 -7.05
N ASN A 47 -0.77 -4.35 -6.75
CA ASN A 47 -1.31 -5.27 -7.74
C ASN A 47 -2.13 -4.51 -8.80
N PHE A 48 -2.87 -3.49 -8.39
CA PHE A 48 -3.65 -2.63 -9.26
C PHE A 48 -2.77 -1.82 -10.22
N THR A 49 -1.76 -1.13 -9.68
CA THR A 49 -0.78 -0.36 -10.49
C THR A 49 0.03 -1.25 -11.44
N LYS A 50 0.41 -2.46 -11.01
CA LYS A 50 1.05 -3.47 -11.89
C LYS A 50 0.14 -3.94 -13.03
N LYS A 51 -1.15 -4.13 -12.75
CA LYS A 51 -2.13 -4.59 -13.75
C LYS A 51 -2.46 -3.51 -14.78
N GLU A 52 -2.72 -2.29 -14.33
CA GLU A 52 -3.14 -1.20 -15.22
C GLU A 52 -1.95 -0.42 -15.83
N ARG A 53 -0.69 -0.81 -15.53
CA ARG A 53 0.55 -0.13 -15.98
C ARG A 53 0.57 1.38 -15.67
N LEU A 54 -0.14 1.82 -14.64
CA LEU A 54 -0.11 3.22 -14.20
C LEU A 54 1.12 3.48 -13.33
N GLU A 55 1.71 4.67 -13.51
CA GLU A 55 2.73 5.17 -12.60
C GLU A 55 2.13 5.33 -11.20
N PRO A 56 2.71 4.69 -10.18
CA PRO A 56 2.16 4.74 -8.84
C PRO A 56 2.31 6.15 -8.26
N ASP A 57 1.18 6.78 -7.91
CA ASP A 57 1.20 8.08 -7.23
C ASP A 57 1.89 7.95 -5.87
N LYS A 58 3.02 8.64 -5.72
CA LYS A 58 3.84 8.66 -4.50
C LYS A 58 3.06 9.20 -3.32
N THR A 59 2.12 10.10 -3.57
CA THR A 59 1.25 10.73 -2.56
C THR A 59 0.35 9.67 -1.93
N ILE A 60 -0.34 8.90 -2.76
CA ILE A 60 -1.25 7.84 -2.30
C ILE A 60 -0.46 6.72 -1.62
N LEU A 61 0.70 6.34 -2.15
CA LEU A 61 1.60 5.40 -1.49
C LEU A 61 2.04 5.87 -0.09
N MET A 62 2.33 7.16 0.06
CA MET A 62 2.73 7.74 1.34
C MET A 62 1.56 7.84 2.32
N LEU A 63 0.34 8.05 1.84
CA LEU A 63 -0.87 8.04 2.67
C LEU A 63 -1.23 6.63 3.16
N ILE A 64 -1.12 5.62 2.30
CA ILE A 64 -1.35 4.21 2.64
C ILE A 64 -0.26 3.70 3.61
N ARG A 65 0.99 4.09 3.39
CA ARG A 65 2.11 3.70 4.26
C ARG A 65 2.00 4.41 5.61
N LYS A 66 1.98 3.64 6.70
CA LYS A 66 2.29 4.20 8.02
C LYS A 66 3.71 4.77 7.96
N ALA A 67 3.96 5.92 8.59
CA ALA A 67 5.18 6.73 8.46
C ALA A 67 6.51 6.05 8.88
N GLY A 68 6.53 4.73 9.08
CA GLY A 68 7.70 3.99 9.55
C GLY A 68 7.69 2.52 9.13
N ILE A 69 7.04 2.15 8.02
CA ILE A 69 7.20 0.79 7.47
C ILE A 69 8.61 0.72 6.84
N ARG A 70 9.61 0.41 7.68
CA ARG A 70 10.84 -0.24 7.23
C ARG A 70 10.41 -1.54 6.53
N THR A 71 11.09 -1.89 5.46
CA THR A 71 10.79 -3.07 4.63
C THR A 71 10.44 -4.31 5.46
N GLN A 72 9.58 -5.17 4.90
CA GLN A 72 8.76 -6.20 5.57
C GLN A 72 9.50 -7.20 6.48
N SER A 73 10.83 -7.23 6.47
CA SER A 73 11.63 -8.09 7.35
C SER A 73 12.52 -7.35 8.34
N GLY A 74 12.79 -6.04 8.19
CA GLY A 74 13.79 -5.35 9.03
C GLY A 74 15.20 -5.97 9.03
N ILE A 75 15.45 -6.97 8.18
CA ILE A 75 16.70 -7.72 8.07
C ILE A 75 17.49 -7.13 6.90
N ALA A 76 18.69 -6.62 7.19
CA ALA A 76 19.67 -6.28 6.18
C ALA A 76 20.49 -7.54 5.85
N VAL A 77 20.43 -8.00 4.60
CA VAL A 77 21.28 -9.09 4.12
C VAL A 77 22.69 -8.54 3.93
N VAL A 78 23.59 -8.80 4.88
CA VAL A 78 25.02 -8.52 4.75
C VAL A 78 25.71 -9.82 4.37
N THR A 79 26.23 -9.89 3.14
CA THR A 79 27.09 -11.01 2.71
C THR A 79 28.52 -10.51 2.63
N SER A 80 29.45 -11.23 3.26
CA SER A 80 30.88 -10.98 3.19
C SER A 80 31.53 -12.13 2.43
N LEU A 81 32.34 -11.79 1.42
CA LEU A 81 33.07 -12.75 0.60
C LEU A 81 34.46 -12.91 1.22
N THR A 82 34.71 -14.03 1.89
CA THR A 82 36.05 -14.35 2.41
C THR A 82 36.86 -15.10 1.35
N LYS A 83 38.18 -14.85 1.32
CA LYS A 83 39.11 -15.56 0.43
C LYS A 83 39.05 -17.07 0.74
N PRO A 84 38.88 -17.95 -0.26
CA PRO A 84 38.95 -19.39 -0.02
C PRO A 84 40.36 -19.76 0.46
N PHE A 85 40.43 -20.56 1.53
CA PHE A 85 41.68 -20.99 2.15
C PHE A 85 42.31 -22.14 1.33
N PRO A 86 43.66 -22.19 1.17
CA PRO A 86 44.36 -23.30 0.53
C PRO A 86 44.46 -24.56 1.38
#